data_AF-A0A1I6TLK4-F1
#
_entry.id   AF-A0A1I6TLK4-F1
#
_cell.length_a   1.000
_cell.length_b   1.000
_cell.length_c   1.000
_cell.angle_alpha   90.00
_cell.angle_beta   90.00
_cell.angle_gamma   90.00
#
_symmetry.space_group_name_H-M   'P 1'
#
loop_
_entity.id
_entity.type
_entity.pdbx_description
1 polymer ?
#
loop_
_entity_poly.entity_id
_entity_poly.type
_entity_poly.pdbx_seq_one_letter_code
_entity_poly.pdbx_strand_id
1 'polypeptide(L)'
;MTHDKLMRVVDWVSKLAFLNILWLLFTALGLFVFGFFPATVAMFATIRSFIREDISLPLFQTFWLHFKANVVRSLGYGLLTTVIIVIGVVDIVYIQEIEALDSTLIHIPIYLFLIFSSLTLLYLFPVYVHFDWPFFQTIKQAFLIMLIHPIQTLLMVISIAMSLYLMTFVPGLLFFFGGSFIALLVSSITQHIFDTIHQQATNHPASES
;
A
#
# COMPACT_ATOMS: atom_id res chain seq x y z
N MET A 1 -17.49 29.17 1.46
CA MET A 1 -16.08 28.96 1.03
C MET A 1 -15.16 28.42 2.14
N THR A 2 -15.10 29.01 3.35
CA THR A 2 -14.35 28.40 4.49
C THR A 2 -15.11 27.26 5.17
N HIS A 3 -16.44 27.36 5.29
CA HIS A 3 -17.29 26.32 5.87
C HIS A 3 -17.23 25.00 5.07
N ASP A 4 -17.27 25.09 3.73
CA ASP A 4 -17.27 23.92 2.85
C ASP A 4 -15.96 23.12 2.92
N LYS A 5 -14.82 23.82 3.07
CA LYS A 5 -13.51 23.17 3.24
C LYS A 5 -13.40 22.44 4.58
N LEU A 6 -13.90 23.06 5.66
CA LEU A 6 -13.90 22.44 6.98
C LEU A 6 -14.77 21.18 7.01
N MET A 7 -15.99 21.26 6.45
CA MET A 7 -16.88 20.11 6.34
C MET A 7 -16.23 18.96 5.58
N ARG A 8 -15.58 19.26 4.45
CA ARG A 8 -14.86 18.24 3.68
C ARG A 8 -13.71 17.58 4.46
N VAL A 9 -12.96 18.35 5.24
CA VAL A 9 -11.89 17.79 6.10
C VAL A 9 -12.49 16.90 7.19
N VAL A 10 -13.57 17.32 7.84
CA VAL A 10 -14.27 16.52 8.86
C VAL A 10 -14.80 15.21 8.26
N ASP A 11 -15.35 15.25 7.04
CA ASP A 11 -15.79 14.04 6.33
C ASP A 11 -14.61 13.09 6.07
N TRP A 12 -13.46 13.60 5.62
CA TRP A 12 -12.24 12.81 5.43
C TRP A 12 -11.80 12.15 6.73
N VAL A 13 -11.66 12.92 7.82
CA VAL A 13 -11.21 12.40 9.10
C VAL A 13 -12.18 11.32 9.61
N SER A 14 -13.49 11.58 9.55
CA SER A 14 -14.50 10.64 10.02
C SER A 14 -14.51 9.35 9.19
N LYS A 15 -14.40 9.46 7.87
CA LYS A 15 -14.34 8.31 6.95
C LYS A 15 -13.07 7.50 7.10
N LEU A 16 -11.91 8.14 7.31
CA LEU A 16 -10.66 7.41 7.56
C LEU A 16 -10.77 6.59 8.85
N ALA A 17 -11.28 7.19 9.94
CA ALA A 17 -11.47 6.48 11.20
C ALA A 17 -12.39 5.26 11.02
N PHE A 18 -13.54 5.45 10.35
CA PHE A 18 -14.48 4.36 10.12
C PHE A 18 -13.92 3.28 9.17
N LEU A 19 -13.16 3.69 8.14
CA LEU A 19 -12.48 2.77 7.23
C LEU A 19 -11.44 1.91 7.94
N ASN A 20 -10.68 2.48 8.88
CA ASN A 20 -9.68 1.74 9.64
C ASN A 20 -10.34 0.69 10.55
N ILE A 21 -11.45 1.05 11.19
CA ILE A 21 -12.24 0.10 12.01
C ILE A 21 -12.76 -1.04 11.13
N LEU A 22 -13.26 -0.72 9.94
CA LEU A 22 -13.75 -1.71 9.00
C LEU A 22 -12.62 -2.64 8.53
N TRP A 23 -11.45 -2.08 8.24
CA TRP A 23 -10.24 -2.84 7.91
C TRP A 23 -9.83 -3.79 9.03
N LEU A 24 -9.80 -3.33 10.29
CA LEU A 24 -9.50 -4.17 11.46
C LEU A 24 -10.53 -5.30 11.63
N LEU A 25 -11.82 -4.97 11.53
CA LEU A 25 -12.91 -5.93 11.67
C LEU A 25 -12.81 -7.05 10.63
N PHE A 26 -12.63 -6.69 9.36
CA PHE A 26 -12.56 -7.65 8.26
C PHE A 26 -11.27 -8.47 8.29
N THR A 27 -10.17 -7.88 8.75
CA THR A 27 -8.93 -8.60 9.03
C THR A 27 -9.15 -9.67 10.10
N ALA A 28 -9.80 -9.32 11.21
CA ALA A 28 -10.09 -10.25 12.30
C ALA A 28 -11.05 -11.38 11.87
N LEU A 29 -12.10 -11.05 11.11
CA LEU A 29 -13.06 -12.03 10.59
C LEU A 29 -12.43 -13.04 9.61
N GLY A 30 -11.46 -12.61 8.82
CA GLY A 30 -10.76 -13.48 7.86
C GLY A 30 -9.56 -14.24 8.45
N LEU A 31 -9.55 -14.57 9.74
CA LEU A 31 -8.45 -15.30 10.40
C LEU A 31 -7.07 -14.65 10.21
N PHE A 32 -7.01 -13.32 10.24
CA PHE A 32 -5.83 -12.49 9.97
C PHE A 32 -5.25 -12.67 8.57
N VAL A 33 -4.64 -13.80 8.22
CA VAL A 33 -3.94 -13.98 6.94
C VAL A 33 -4.91 -13.91 5.76
N PHE A 34 -6.07 -14.58 5.85
CA PHE A 34 -7.06 -14.56 4.77
C PHE A 34 -7.90 -13.28 4.75
N GLY A 35 -7.90 -12.48 5.82
CA GLY A 35 -8.67 -11.24 5.96
C GLY A 35 -7.85 -9.98 5.67
N PHE A 36 -6.59 -9.96 6.09
CA PHE A 36 -5.71 -8.78 6.05
C PHE A 36 -5.47 -8.31 4.64
N PHE A 37 -5.15 -9.21 3.71
CA PHE A 37 -4.87 -8.83 2.32
C PHE A 37 -6.11 -8.34 1.58
N PRO A 38 -7.25 -9.07 1.59
CA PRO A 38 -8.49 -8.55 1.01
C PRO A 38 -8.96 -7.24 1.64
N ALA A 39 -8.84 -7.09 2.97
CA ALA A 39 -9.21 -5.87 3.67
C ALA A 39 -8.31 -4.69 3.26
N THR A 40 -6.99 -4.91 3.15
CA THR A 40 -6.03 -3.88 2.73
C THR A 40 -6.30 -3.45 1.30
N VAL A 41 -6.49 -4.40 0.39
CA VAL A 41 -6.85 -4.11 -1.00
C VAL A 41 -8.16 -3.31 -1.08
N ALA A 42 -9.18 -3.70 -0.32
CA ALA A 42 -10.45 -2.98 -0.27
C ALA A 42 -10.27 -1.55 0.27
N MET A 43 -9.46 -1.37 1.31
CA MET A 43 -9.14 -0.05 1.88
C MET A 43 -8.47 0.87 0.84
N PHE A 44 -7.45 0.38 0.13
CA PHE A 44 -6.79 1.14 -0.92
C PHE A 44 -7.74 1.47 -2.08
N ALA A 45 -8.62 0.53 -2.48
CA ALA A 45 -9.62 0.75 -3.51
C ALA A 45 -10.67 1.80 -3.09
N THR A 46 -11.16 1.75 -1.86
CA THR A 46 -12.09 2.74 -1.31
C THR A 46 -11.47 4.13 -1.26
N ILE A 47 -10.23 4.24 -0.78
CA ILE A 47 -9.50 5.52 -0.73
C ILE A 47 -9.30 6.07 -2.14
N ARG A 48 -8.90 5.23 -3.10
CA ARG A 48 -8.75 5.63 -4.50
C ARG A 48 -10.05 6.20 -5.07
N SER A 49 -11.19 5.52 -4.85
CA SER A 49 -12.50 6.03 -5.26
C SER A 49 -12.83 7.37 -4.60
N PHE A 50 -12.54 7.57 -3.31
CA PHE A 50 -12.79 8.86 -2.64
C PHE A 50 -11.91 10.00 -3.15
N ILE A 51 -10.66 9.72 -3.54
CA ILE A 51 -9.79 10.74 -4.10
C ILE A 51 -10.22 11.10 -5.53
N ARG A 52 -10.58 10.10 -6.36
CA ARG A 52 -10.87 10.29 -7.80
C ARG A 52 -12.31 10.68 -8.11
N GLU A 53 -13.27 10.13 -7.40
CA GLU A 53 -14.70 10.29 -7.68
C GLU A 53 -15.29 11.36 -6.75
N ASP A 54 -15.81 10.95 -5.59
CA ASP A 54 -16.33 11.85 -4.58
C ASP A 54 -16.18 11.21 -3.20
N ILE A 55 -15.80 12.03 -2.22
CA ILE A 55 -15.82 11.59 -0.83
C ILE A 55 -17.24 11.32 -0.35
N SER A 56 -18.29 11.91 -0.93
CA SER A 56 -19.68 11.73 -0.48
C SER A 56 -20.18 10.26 -0.55
N LEU A 57 -19.50 9.41 -1.30
CA LEU A 57 -19.82 7.99 -1.48
C LEU A 57 -20.02 7.23 -0.14
N PRO A 58 -20.98 6.29 -0.07
CA PRO A 58 -21.29 5.53 1.13
C PRO A 58 -20.16 4.54 1.47
N LEU A 59 -19.39 4.86 2.51
CA LEU A 59 -18.14 4.16 2.85
C LEU A 59 -18.29 2.65 2.99
N PHE A 60 -19.27 2.18 3.76
CA PHE A 60 -19.45 0.75 3.99
C PHE A 60 -19.78 0.00 2.70
N GLN A 61 -20.66 0.56 1.86
CA GLN A 61 -21.07 -0.06 0.61
C GLN A 61 -19.90 -0.10 -0.38
N THR A 62 -19.15 1.01 -0.51
CA THR A 62 -17.96 1.08 -1.36
C THR A 62 -16.89 0.08 -0.90
N PHE A 63 -16.61 0.00 0.40
CA PHE A 63 -15.66 -0.97 0.94
C PHE A 63 -16.11 -2.41 0.73
N TRP A 64 -17.37 -2.74 1.03
CA TRP A 64 -17.90 -4.09 0.90
C TRP A 64 -17.90 -4.58 -0.55
N LEU A 65 -18.24 -3.70 -1.50
CA LEU A 65 -18.16 -3.98 -2.92
C LEU A 65 -16.73 -4.31 -3.34
N HIS A 66 -15.77 -3.46 -2.98
CA HIS A 66 -14.35 -3.68 -3.29
C HIS A 66 -13.78 -4.92 -2.59
N PHE A 67 -14.18 -5.18 -1.36
CA PHE A 67 -13.79 -6.38 -0.62
C PHE A 67 -14.23 -7.63 -1.37
N LYS A 68 -15.53 -7.77 -1.66
CA LYS A 68 -16.09 -8.93 -2.36
C LYS A 68 -15.49 -9.15 -3.75
N ALA A 69 -15.29 -8.08 -4.51
CA ALA A 69 -14.71 -8.17 -5.84
C ALA A 69 -13.26 -8.68 -5.82
N ASN A 70 -12.52 -8.41 -4.75
CA ASN A 70 -11.08 -8.65 -4.69
C ASN A 70 -10.66 -9.82 -3.80
N VAL A 71 -11.55 -10.45 -3.02
CA VAL A 71 -11.16 -11.52 -2.06
C VAL A 71 -10.29 -12.59 -2.72
N VAL A 72 -10.72 -13.17 -3.85
CA VAL A 72 -10.00 -14.30 -4.46
C VAL A 72 -8.66 -13.88 -5.04
N ARG A 73 -8.61 -12.75 -5.76
CA ARG A 73 -7.36 -12.25 -6.37
C ARG A 73 -6.36 -11.80 -5.32
N SER A 74 -6.82 -11.08 -4.29
CA SER A 74 -5.96 -10.56 -3.22
C SER A 74 -5.33 -11.66 -2.36
N LEU A 75 -5.95 -12.84 -2.24
CA LEU A 75 -5.34 -14.00 -1.58
C LEU A 75 -4.04 -14.46 -2.26
N GLY A 76 -3.98 -14.42 -3.60
CA GLY A 76 -2.76 -14.76 -4.34
C GLY A 76 -1.60 -13.80 -4.02
N TYR A 77 -1.89 -12.50 -4.00
CA TYR A 77 -0.89 -11.49 -3.59
C TYR A 77 -0.54 -11.61 -2.11
N GLY A 78 -1.50 -11.97 -1.28
CA GLY A 78 -1.29 -12.22 0.13
C GLY A 78 -0.36 -13.39 0.41
N LEU A 79 -0.54 -14.51 -0.30
CA LEU A 79 0.34 -15.66 -0.20
C LEU A 79 1.78 -15.31 -0.61
N LEU A 80 1.94 -14.65 -1.76
CA LEU A 80 3.26 -14.21 -2.23
C LEU A 80 3.94 -13.26 -1.23
N THR A 81 3.20 -12.28 -0.74
CA THR A 81 3.72 -11.29 0.22
C THR A 81 4.12 -11.98 1.52
N THR A 82 3.33 -12.95 1.98
CA THR A 82 3.64 -13.76 3.16
C THR A 82 4.94 -14.56 2.96
N VAL A 83 5.13 -15.18 1.79
CA VAL A 83 6.37 -15.90 1.45
C VAL A 83 7.58 -14.96 1.47
N ILE A 84 7.47 -13.77 0.85
CA ILE A 84 8.55 -12.77 0.84
C ILE A 84 8.89 -12.32 2.26
N ILE A 85 7.89 -12.06 3.11
CA ILE A 85 8.10 -11.67 4.51
C ILE A 85 8.76 -12.80 5.29
N VAL A 86 8.32 -14.04 5.12
CA VAL A 86 8.91 -15.21 5.81
C VAL A 86 10.39 -15.38 5.42
N ILE A 87 10.71 -15.28 4.13
CA ILE A 87 12.11 -15.31 3.67
C ILE A 87 12.90 -14.17 4.32
N GLY A 88 12.36 -12.94 4.32
CA GLY A 88 13.02 -11.80 4.94
C GLY A 88 13.25 -11.95 6.45
N VAL A 89 12.31 -12.57 7.18
CA VAL A 89 12.50 -12.88 8.61
C VAL A 89 13.60 -13.92 8.80
N VAL A 90 13.62 -14.98 7.99
CA VAL A 90 14.68 -15.99 8.02
C VAL A 90 16.04 -15.37 7.73
N ASP A 91 16.12 -14.47 6.75
CA ASP A 91 17.32 -13.73 6.39
C ASP A 91 17.83 -12.85 7.55
N ILE A 92 16.93 -12.14 8.25
CA ILE A 92 17.28 -11.33 9.42
C ILE A 92 17.82 -12.21 10.55
N VAL A 93 17.17 -13.33 10.84
CA VAL A 93 17.65 -14.29 11.86
C VAL A 93 19.01 -14.85 11.46
N TYR A 94 19.19 -15.21 10.18
CA TYR A 94 20.47 -15.69 9.66
C TYR A 94 21.59 -14.66 9.84
N ILE A 95 21.33 -13.38 9.54
CA ILE A 95 22.28 -12.29 9.77
C ILE A 95 22.65 -12.21 11.26
N GLN A 96 21.67 -12.24 12.17
CA GLN A 96 21.93 -12.11 13.62
C GLN A 96 22.77 -13.27 14.18
N GLU A 97 22.57 -14.49 13.68
CA GLU A 97 23.34 -15.67 14.11
C GLU A 97 24.77 -15.69 13.52
N ILE A 98 24.95 -15.16 12.30
CA ILE A 98 26.24 -15.16 11.58
C ILE A 98 27.03 -13.87 11.75
N GLU A 99 26.47 -12.78 12.27
CA GLU A 99 27.26 -11.63 12.74
C GLU A 99 28.34 -12.03 13.77
N ALA A 100 28.23 -13.22 14.39
CA ALA A 100 29.30 -13.84 15.18
C ALA A 100 30.53 -14.28 14.35
N LEU A 101 30.43 -14.33 13.02
CA LEU A 101 31.44 -14.76 12.04
C LEU A 101 31.65 -13.63 11.02
N ASP A 102 32.64 -12.79 11.30
CA ASP A 102 33.06 -11.50 10.70
C ASP A 102 33.17 -11.40 9.15
N SER A 103 32.12 -11.73 8.38
CA SER A 103 32.13 -11.74 6.91
C SER A 103 31.06 -10.84 6.28
N THR A 104 31.32 -9.53 6.33
CA THR A 104 30.47 -8.44 5.78
C THR A 104 30.04 -8.62 4.32
N LEU A 105 30.83 -9.31 3.49
CA LEU A 105 30.53 -9.51 2.06
C LEU A 105 29.31 -10.40 1.79
N ILE A 106 29.01 -11.36 2.68
CA ILE A 106 27.87 -12.29 2.51
C ILE A 106 26.54 -11.58 2.81
N HIS A 107 26.55 -10.53 3.63
CA HIS A 107 25.34 -9.83 4.05
C HIS A 107 24.83 -8.81 3.02
N ILE A 108 25.70 -8.30 2.13
CA ILE A 108 25.34 -7.32 1.10
C ILE A 108 24.12 -7.75 0.25
N PRO A 109 24.11 -8.93 -0.40
CA PRO A 109 22.97 -9.36 -1.22
C PRO A 109 21.69 -9.54 -0.39
N ILE A 110 21.81 -9.94 0.88
CA ILE A 110 20.67 -10.11 1.79
C ILE A 110 20.04 -8.75 2.11
N TYR A 111 20.85 -7.75 2.48
CA TYR A 111 20.35 -6.39 2.72
C TYR A 111 19.70 -5.79 1.48
N LEU A 112 20.28 -5.99 0.29
CA LEU A 112 19.67 -5.55 -0.97
C LEU A 112 18.32 -6.23 -1.18
N PHE A 113 18.24 -7.55 -1.00
CA PHE A 113 16.98 -8.29 -1.12
C PHE A 113 15.91 -7.74 -0.17
N LEU A 114 16.26 -7.52 1.11
CA LEU A 114 15.33 -6.98 2.11
C LEU A 114 14.82 -5.58 1.73
N ILE A 115 15.72 -4.67 1.34
CA ILE A 115 15.36 -3.30 0.97
C ILE A 115 14.47 -3.30 -0.28
N PHE A 116 14.91 -3.95 -1.37
CA PHE A 116 14.16 -3.95 -2.63
C PHE A 116 12.81 -4.66 -2.49
N SER A 117 12.75 -5.77 -1.75
CA SER A 117 11.49 -6.47 -1.51
C SER A 117 10.52 -5.61 -0.70
N SER A 118 11.00 -4.98 0.37
CA SER A 118 10.17 -4.10 1.21
C SER A 118 9.62 -2.91 0.43
N LEU A 119 10.47 -2.25 -0.36
CA LEU A 119 10.04 -1.13 -1.21
C LEU A 119 9.04 -1.57 -2.28
N THR A 120 9.24 -2.74 -2.90
CA THR A 120 8.31 -3.27 -3.90
C THR A 120 6.93 -3.56 -3.32
N LEU A 121 6.87 -4.09 -2.09
CA LEU A 121 5.61 -4.37 -1.41
C LEU A 121 4.77 -3.10 -1.16
N LEU A 122 5.42 -1.95 -0.91
CA LEU A 122 4.72 -0.66 -0.78
C LEU A 122 3.99 -0.25 -2.08
N TYR A 123 4.56 -0.60 -3.24
CA TYR A 123 3.99 -0.30 -4.55
C TYR A 123 3.01 -1.38 -5.05
N LEU A 124 3.05 -2.58 -4.47
CA LEU A 124 2.22 -3.71 -4.92
C LEU A 124 0.72 -3.42 -4.83
N PHE A 125 0.26 -2.92 -3.67
CA PHE A 125 -1.15 -2.59 -3.44
C PHE A 125 -1.68 -1.46 -4.32
N PRO A 126 -1.03 -0.28 -4.40
CA PRO A 126 -1.53 0.80 -5.25
C PRO A 126 -1.49 0.44 -6.74
N VAL A 127 -0.49 -0.30 -7.21
CA VAL A 127 -0.45 -0.78 -8.61
C VAL A 127 -1.55 -1.80 -8.88
N TYR A 128 -1.78 -2.76 -7.97
CA TYR A 128 -2.85 -3.74 -8.09
C TYR A 128 -4.23 -3.08 -8.19
N VAL A 129 -4.51 -2.12 -7.31
CA VAL A 129 -5.82 -1.43 -7.27
C VAL A 129 -6.00 -0.51 -8.49
N HIS A 130 -4.91 -0.01 -9.07
CA HIS A 130 -4.98 0.93 -10.17
C HIS A 130 -5.09 0.27 -11.54
N PHE A 131 -4.37 -0.84 -11.75
CA PHE A 131 -4.24 -1.49 -13.05
C PHE A 131 -4.75 -2.93 -13.00
N ASP A 132 -5.59 -3.31 -13.98
CA ASP A 132 -6.12 -4.66 -14.16
C ASP A 132 -5.11 -5.62 -14.84
N TRP A 133 -3.83 -5.54 -14.47
CA TRP A 133 -2.78 -6.41 -15.01
C TRP A 133 -2.81 -7.84 -14.43
N PRO A 134 -2.32 -8.84 -15.17
CA PRO A 134 -2.17 -10.21 -14.65
C PRO A 134 -1.11 -10.26 -13.54
N PHE A 135 -1.24 -11.27 -12.66
CA PHE A 135 -0.48 -11.41 -11.41
C PHE A 135 1.02 -11.08 -11.50
N PHE A 136 1.74 -11.77 -12.38
CA PHE A 136 3.19 -11.57 -12.56
C PHE A 136 3.54 -10.21 -13.16
N GLN A 137 2.66 -9.67 -14.02
CA GLN A 137 2.86 -8.35 -14.60
C GLN A 137 2.69 -7.27 -13.53
N THR A 138 1.71 -7.39 -12.62
CA THR A 138 1.55 -6.46 -11.49
C THR A 138 2.81 -6.37 -10.65
N ILE A 139 3.42 -7.51 -10.29
CA ILE A 139 4.64 -7.56 -9.46
C ILE A 139 5.82 -6.92 -10.20
N LYS A 140 6.03 -7.31 -11.46
CA LYS A 140 7.11 -6.75 -12.29
C LYS A 140 6.97 -5.24 -12.43
N GLN A 141 5.75 -4.76 -12.65
CA GLN A 141 5.49 -3.33 -12.80
C GLN A 141 5.61 -2.58 -11.48
N ALA A 142 5.18 -3.15 -10.35
CA ALA A 142 5.41 -2.55 -9.03
C ALA A 142 6.91 -2.35 -8.76
N PHE A 143 7.74 -3.35 -9.06
CA PHE A 143 9.19 -3.26 -8.95
C PHE A 143 9.77 -2.19 -9.90
N LEU A 144 9.33 -2.16 -11.16
CA LEU A 144 9.83 -1.23 -12.15
C LEU A 144 9.45 0.22 -11.83
N ILE A 145 8.20 0.47 -11.42
CA ILE A 145 7.73 1.80 -11.01
C ILE A 145 8.53 2.29 -9.80
N MET A 146 8.78 1.42 -8.81
CA MET A 146 9.60 1.75 -7.65
C MET A 146 11.02 2.18 -8.04
N LEU A 147 11.62 1.53 -9.05
CA LEU A 147 12.96 1.83 -9.54
C LEU A 147 13.01 3.11 -10.41
N ILE A 148 12.00 3.34 -11.24
CA ILE A 148 11.91 4.50 -12.14
C ILE A 148 11.65 5.80 -11.36
N HIS A 149 10.96 5.71 -10.22
CA HIS A 149 10.50 6.86 -9.43
C HIS A 149 11.12 6.95 -8.03
N PRO A 150 12.46 7.02 -7.89
CA PRO A 150 13.14 6.94 -6.59
C PRO A 150 12.82 8.13 -5.67
N ILE A 151 12.56 9.31 -6.22
CA ILE A 151 12.18 10.50 -5.43
C ILE A 151 10.82 10.28 -4.77
N GLN A 152 9.84 9.76 -5.53
CA GLN A 152 8.52 9.44 -4.99
C GLN A 152 8.59 8.29 -3.98
N THR A 153 9.44 7.27 -4.23
CA THR A 153 9.71 6.19 -3.28
C THR A 153 10.25 6.75 -1.96
N LEU A 154 11.23 7.67 -2.02
CA LEU A 154 11.80 8.31 -0.84
C LEU A 154 10.75 9.14 -0.08
N LEU A 155 9.95 9.95 -0.80
CA LEU A 155 8.87 10.73 -0.20
C LEU A 155 7.83 9.82 0.48
N MET A 156 7.50 8.69 -0.12
CA MET A 156 6.59 7.71 0.45
C MET A 156 7.15 7.13 1.74
N VAL A 157 8.40 6.69 1.75
CA VAL A 157 9.06 6.13 2.94
C VAL A 157 9.14 7.17 4.06
N ILE A 158 9.59 8.39 3.77
CA ILE A 158 9.68 9.48 4.75
C ILE A 158 8.30 9.81 5.32
N SER A 159 7.27 9.90 4.47
CA SER A 159 5.91 10.22 4.91
C SER A 159 5.34 9.15 5.82
N ILE A 160 5.55 7.86 5.49
CA ILE A 160 5.13 6.73 6.32
C ILE A 160 5.88 6.76 7.66
N ALA A 161 7.21 6.89 7.63
CA ALA A 161 8.04 6.89 8.83
C ALA A 161 7.69 8.06 9.77
N MET A 162 7.54 9.27 9.23
CA MET A 162 7.15 10.45 10.00
C MET A 162 5.75 10.28 10.60
N SER A 163 4.81 9.75 9.85
CA SER A 163 3.45 9.52 10.33
C SER A 163 3.41 8.49 11.46
N LEU A 164 4.08 7.35 11.29
CA LEU A 164 4.17 6.32 12.32
C LEU A 164 4.83 6.86 13.58
N TYR A 165 5.93 7.62 13.44
CA TYR A 165 6.60 8.27 14.57
C TYR A 165 5.66 9.21 15.33
N LEU A 166 4.92 10.07 14.64
CA LEU A 166 3.93 10.96 15.27
C LEU A 166 2.80 10.20 15.98
N MET A 167 2.37 9.07 15.43
CA MET A 167 1.33 8.24 16.04
C MET A 167 1.81 7.50 17.30
N THR A 168 3.12 7.35 17.52
CA THR A 168 3.63 6.75 18.78
C THR A 168 3.36 7.63 20.01
N PHE A 169 3.26 8.96 19.85
CA PHE A 169 2.93 9.88 20.95
C PHE A 169 1.50 9.73 21.45
N VAL A 170 0.60 9.24 20.59
CA VAL A 170 -0.82 9.05 20.90
C VAL A 170 -1.25 7.70 20.34
N PRO A 171 -1.13 6.60 21.12
CA PRO A 171 -1.42 5.25 20.65
C PRO A 171 -2.83 5.07 20.05
N GLY A 172 -3.81 5.88 20.50
CA GLY A 172 -5.15 5.91 19.91
C GLY A 172 -5.16 6.24 18.41
N LEU A 173 -4.23 7.07 17.92
CA LEU A 173 -4.11 7.38 16.49
C LEU A 173 -3.72 6.15 15.66
N LEU A 174 -2.86 5.26 16.19
CA LEU A 174 -2.54 4.00 15.51
C LEU A 174 -3.80 3.13 15.34
N PHE A 175 -4.59 3.01 16.41
CA PHE A 175 -5.79 2.18 16.39
C PHE A 175 -6.90 2.75 15.49
N PHE A 176 -7.11 4.07 15.49
CA PHE A 176 -8.18 4.69 14.70
C PHE A 176 -7.77 5.04 13.27
N PHE A 177 -6.48 5.31 13.00
CA PHE A 177 -6.05 5.87 11.72
C PHE A 177 -4.86 5.14 11.08
N GLY A 178 -4.19 4.21 11.77
CA GLY A 178 -2.91 3.66 11.35
C GLY A 178 -2.90 3.17 9.90
N GLY A 179 -3.74 2.20 9.57
CA GLY A 179 -3.82 1.62 8.22
C GLY A 179 -4.39 2.60 7.20
N SER A 180 -5.52 3.24 7.52
CA SER A 180 -6.24 4.13 6.60
C SER A 180 -5.44 5.38 6.22
N PHE A 181 -4.68 5.96 7.16
CA PHE A 181 -3.89 7.16 6.91
C PHE A 181 -2.66 6.84 6.07
N ILE A 182 -1.98 5.73 6.34
CA ILE A 182 -0.88 5.25 5.50
C ILE A 182 -1.38 4.97 4.08
N ALA A 183 -2.52 4.29 3.95
CA ALA A 183 -3.11 4.01 2.64
C ALA A 183 -3.51 5.29 1.89
N LEU A 184 -3.98 6.33 2.60
CA LEU A 184 -4.23 7.64 2.03
C LEU A 184 -2.94 8.29 1.51
N LEU A 185 -1.88 8.32 2.32
CA LEU A 185 -0.59 8.90 1.92
C LEU A 185 -0.02 8.20 0.69
N VAL A 186 0.03 6.86 0.72
CA VAL A 186 0.54 6.05 -0.38
C VAL A 186 -0.31 6.25 -1.64
N SER A 187 -1.65 6.24 -1.51
CA SER A 187 -2.55 6.44 -2.64
C SER A 187 -2.40 7.83 -3.26
N SER A 188 -2.28 8.89 -2.44
CA SER A 188 -2.08 10.25 -2.94
C SER A 188 -0.77 10.41 -3.70
N ILE A 189 0.34 9.87 -3.17
CA ILE A 189 1.65 9.93 -3.84
C ILE A 189 1.63 9.13 -5.15
N THR A 190 1.07 7.93 -5.13
CA THR A 190 1.05 7.05 -6.30
C THR A 190 0.10 7.53 -7.40
N GLN A 191 -0.98 8.24 -7.08
CA GLN A 191 -1.86 8.81 -8.09
C GLN A 191 -1.14 9.79 -9.01
N HIS A 192 -0.25 10.64 -8.48
CA HIS A 192 0.57 11.53 -9.32
C HIS A 192 1.46 10.76 -10.30
N ILE A 193 2.01 9.62 -9.88
CA ILE A 193 2.80 8.74 -10.76
C ILE A 193 1.90 8.16 -11.85
N PHE A 194 0.75 7.62 -11.46
CA PHE A 194 -0.15 6.93 -12.39
C PHE A 194 -0.77 7.88 -13.43
N ASP A 195 -1.12 9.10 -13.03
CA ASP A 195 -1.62 10.11 -13.96
C ASP A 195 -0.54 10.51 -14.98
N THR A 196 0.73 10.58 -14.56
CA THR A 196 1.87 10.83 -15.46
C THR A 196 2.07 9.69 -16.46
N ILE A 197 2.01 8.44 -15.99
CA ILE A 197 2.13 7.24 -16.85
C ILE A 197 0.98 7.20 -17.87
N HIS A 198 -0.26 7.51 -17.45
CA HIS A 198 -1.41 7.53 -18.34
C HIS A 198 -1.28 8.59 -19.43
N GLN A 199 -0.85 9.81 -19.08
CA GLN A 199 -0.63 10.90 -20.05
C GLN A 199 0.47 10.55 -21.07
N GLN A 200 1.54 9.89 -20.65
CA GLN A 200 2.60 9.45 -21.57
C GLN A 200 2.11 8.39 -22.55
N ALA A 201 1.27 7.46 -22.10
CA ALA A 201 0.66 6.45 -22.95
C ALA A 201 -0.35 7.04 -23.96
N THR A 202 -1.10 8.08 -23.58
CA THR A 202 -2.04 8.75 -24.50
C THR A 202 -1.37 9.67 -25.50
N ASN A 203 -0.21 10.26 -25.15
CA ASN A 203 0.53 11.17 -26.03
C ASN A 203 1.47 10.47 -27.03
N HIS A 204 1.71 9.16 -26.88
CA HIS A 204 2.46 8.34 -27.84
C HIS A 204 1.66 7.11 -28.29
N PRO A 205 0.55 7.26 -29.04
CA PRO A 205 -0.11 6.13 -29.65
C PRO A 205 0.67 5.74 -30.90
N ALA A 206 1.58 4.77 -30.78
CA ALA A 206 2.26 4.08 -31.90
C ALA A 206 2.98 4.98 -32.92
N SER A 207 4.26 5.28 -32.67
CA SER A 207 5.23 5.54 -33.75
C SER A 207 5.95 4.26 -34.22
N GLU A 208 5.37 3.09 -33.95
CA GLU A 208 5.88 1.78 -34.34
C GLU A 208 4.72 0.93 -34.85
N SER A 209 4.36 1.13 -36.11
CA SER A 209 3.59 0.19 -36.93
C SER A 209 4.31 -0.01 -38.25
#